data_AF-A0A699T8Q0-F1
#
_entry.id   AF-A0A699T8Q0-F1
#
_cell.length_a   1.000
_cell.length_b   1.000
_cell.length_c   1.000
_cell.angle_alpha   90.00
_cell.angle_beta   90.00
_cell.angle_gamma   90.00
#
_symmetry.space_group_name_H-M   'P 1'
#
loop_
_entity.id
_entity.type
_entity.pdbx_description
1 polymer ?
#
loop_
_entity_poly.entity_id
_entity_poly.type
_entity_poly.pdbx_seq_one_letter_code
_entity_poly.pdbx_strand_id
1 'polypeptide(L)'
;MILCPGMVPAKRKKVETYIRRLPENIKGEVTSSKPATLNKVVRMVHTLMEQKVKAIAEREADNKKKKWENFQGGSSSGGGNSNSN
;
A
#
# COMPACT_ATOMS: atom_id res chain seq x y z
N MET A 1 38.13 20.38 2.60
CA MET A 1 37.14 21.07 1.73
C MET A 1 35.86 21.26 2.56
N ILE A 2 35.67 22.43 3.17
CA ILE A 2 34.47 22.71 3.98
C ILE A 2 33.38 23.14 3.00
N LEU A 3 32.41 22.26 2.75
CA LEU A 3 31.22 22.61 1.99
C LEU A 3 30.40 23.60 2.83
N CYS A 4 30.25 24.84 2.36
CA CYS A 4 29.35 25.83 2.96
C CYS A 4 27.93 25.25 3.07
N PRO A 5 27.32 25.18 4.28
CA PRO A 5 25.97 24.64 4.46
C PRO A 5 24.88 25.37 3.65
N GLY A 6 25.16 26.60 3.22
CA GLY A 6 24.23 27.45 2.47
C GLY A 6 24.15 27.21 0.96
N MET A 7 25.07 26.44 0.36
CA MET A 7 25.14 26.28 -1.11
C MET A 7 24.28 25.13 -1.65
N VAL A 8 23.23 24.72 -0.93
CA VAL A 8 22.26 23.75 -1.47
C VAL A 8 21.59 24.38 -2.70
N PRO A 9 21.74 23.78 -3.91
CA PRO A 9 21.13 24.33 -5.12
C PRO A 9 19.62 24.52 -4.95
N ALA A 10 19.07 25.63 -5.43
CA ALA A 10 17.65 25.98 -5.27
C ALA A 10 16.68 24.85 -5.67
N LYS A 11 17.06 24.03 -6.67
CA LYS A 11 16.32 22.83 -7.09
C LYS A 11 16.19 21.78 -5.97
N ARG A 12 17.26 21.54 -5.20
CA ARG A 12 17.26 20.59 -4.08
C ARG A 12 16.35 21.06 -2.94
N LYS A 13 16.42 22.35 -2.57
CA LYS A 13 15.48 22.97 -1.62
C LYS A 13 14.03 22.78 -2.04
N LYS A 14 13.72 22.95 -3.33
CA LYS A 14 12.35 22.77 -3.85
C LYS A 14 11.86 21.33 -3.73
N VAL A 15 12.72 20.35 -4.03
CA VAL A 15 12.41 18.91 -3.86
C VAL A 15 12.22 18.57 -2.37
N GLU A 16 13.10 19.05 -1.50
CA GLU A 16 13.03 18.80 -0.06
C GLU A 16 11.74 19.38 0.56
N THR A 17 11.34 20.58 0.14
CA THR A 17 10.08 21.19 0.56
C THR A 17 8.87 20.38 0.09
N TYR A 18 8.95 19.77 -1.10
CA TYR A 18 7.90 18.90 -1.63
C TYR A 18 7.82 17.59 -0.84
N ILE A 19 8.96 16.93 -0.56
CA ILE A 19 9.03 15.71 0.25
C ILE A 19 8.50 15.95 1.66
N ARG A 20 8.80 17.10 2.27
CA ARG A 20 8.32 17.46 3.61
C ARG A 20 6.79 17.59 3.68
N ARG A 21 6.12 17.89 2.56
CA ARG A 21 4.67 18.03 2.48
C ARG A 21 3.95 16.70 2.15
N LEU A 22 4.69 15.62 1.88
CA LEU A 22 4.08 14.33 1.60
C LEU A 22 3.51 13.69 2.88
N PRO A 23 2.41 12.91 2.76
CA PRO A 23 1.91 12.08 3.86
C PRO A 23 2.99 11.12 4.37
N GLU A 24 3.03 10.85 5.69
CA GLU A 24 4.07 10.04 6.35
C GLU A 24 4.30 8.68 5.67
N ASN A 25 3.22 8.01 5.24
CA ASN A 25 3.26 6.71 4.58
C ASN A 25 3.97 6.72 3.22
N ILE A 26 4.04 7.88 2.56
CA ILE A 26 4.72 8.07 1.26
C ILE A 26 6.11 8.67 1.47
N LYS A 27 6.23 9.57 2.45
CA LYS A 27 7.46 10.26 2.80
C LYS A 27 8.58 9.29 3.18
N GLY A 28 8.28 8.23 3.93
CA GLY A 28 9.26 7.19 4.28
C GLY A 28 9.85 6.47 3.06
N GLU A 29 8.97 5.98 2.18
CA GLU A 29 9.31 5.35 0.89
C GLU A 29 10.18 6.27 0.01
N VAL A 30 9.75 7.52 -0.16
CA VAL A 30 10.45 8.52 -0.98
C VAL A 30 11.82 8.88 -0.39
N THR A 31 11.93 9.04 0.92
CA THR A 31 13.19 9.39 1.59
C THR A 31 14.20 8.23 1.50
N SER A 32 13.73 6.98 1.64
CA SER A 32 14.56 5.78 1.49
C SER A 32 15.12 5.64 0.07
N SER A 33 14.29 5.85 -0.95
CA SER A 33 14.68 5.71 -2.36
C SER A 33 15.62 6.81 -2.88
N LYS A 34 15.79 7.90 -2.13
CA LYS A 34 16.62 9.08 -2.47
C LYS A 34 16.48 9.47 -3.95
N PRO A 35 15.29 9.85 -4.41
CA PRO A 35 15.05 10.07 -5.82
C PRO A 35 15.87 11.24 -6.35
N ALA A 36 16.60 11.00 -7.44
CA ALA A 36 17.47 11.99 -8.06
C ALA A 36 16.70 13.05 -8.88
N THR A 37 15.44 12.79 -9.25
CA THR A 37 14.64 13.64 -10.13
C THR A 37 13.16 13.68 -9.73
N LEU A 38 12.46 14.76 -10.11
CA LEU A 38 11.03 14.92 -9.88
C LEU A 38 10.21 13.81 -10.57
N ASN A 39 10.56 13.43 -11.80
CA ASN A 39 9.89 12.34 -12.51
C ASN A 39 9.98 11.01 -11.75
N LYS A 40 11.10 10.75 -11.06
CA LYS A 40 11.21 9.56 -10.20
C LYS A 40 10.26 9.65 -9.01
N VAL A 41 10.15 10.81 -8.37
CA VAL A 41 9.17 11.03 -7.28
C VAL A 41 7.73 10.79 -7.78
N VAL A 42 7.35 11.37 -8.91
CA VAL A 42 6.00 11.23 -9.48
C VAL A 42 5.67 9.76 -9.77
N ARG A 43 6.59 9.04 -10.42
CA ARG A 43 6.42 7.60 -10.69
C ARG A 43 6.28 6.78 -9.41
N MET A 44 7.08 7.07 -8.38
CA MET A 44 6.98 6.37 -7.10
C MET A 44 5.62 6.59 -6.43
N VAL A 45 5.16 7.84 -6.38
CA VAL A 45 3.85 8.16 -5.78
C VAL A 45 2.74 7.46 -6.55
N HIS A 46 2.81 7.39 -7.88
CA HIS A 46 1.86 6.66 -8.70
C HIS A 46 1.83 5.16 -8.37
N THR A 47 2.99 4.49 -8.38
CA THR A 47 3.09 3.06 -8.06
C THR A 47 2.56 2.77 -6.65
N LEU A 48 2.87 3.62 -5.67
CA LEU A 48 2.40 3.43 -4.31
C LEU A 48 0.88 3.55 -4.20
N MET A 49 0.26 4.48 -4.94
CA MET A 49 -1.20 4.60 -5.00
C MET A 49 -1.83 3.36 -5.66
N GLU A 50 -1.27 2.88 -6.77
CA GLU A 50 -1.74 1.66 -7.44
C GLU A 50 -1.68 0.44 -6.52
N GLN A 51 -0.56 0.26 -5.79
CA GLN A 51 -0.40 -0.82 -4.82
C GLN A 51 -1.45 -0.75 -3.71
N LYS A 52 -1.74 0.46 -3.21
CA LYS A 52 -2.74 0.65 -2.16
C LYS A 52 -4.15 0.35 -2.65
N VAL A 53 -4.51 0.76 -3.87
CA VAL A 53 -5.79 0.43 -4.49
C VAL A 53 -5.92 -1.08 -4.69
N LYS A 54 -4.87 -1.73 -5.21
CA LYS A 54 -4.84 -3.18 -5.39
C LYS A 54 -5.04 -3.93 -4.07
N ALA A 55 -4.33 -3.53 -3.02
CA ALA A 55 -4.46 -4.15 -1.69
C ALA A 55 -5.86 -3.98 -1.08
N ILE A 56 -6.54 -2.86 -1.34
CA ILE A 56 -7.94 -2.65 -0.91
C ILE A 56 -8.86 -3.61 -1.67
N ALA A 57 -8.74 -3.67 -3.00
CA ALA A 57 -9.55 -4.54 -3.84
C ALA A 57 -9.39 -6.03 -3.47
N GLU A 58 -8.16 -6.47 -3.21
CA GLU A 58 -7.86 -7.84 -2.77
C GLU A 58 -8.51 -8.16 -1.41
N ARG A 59 -8.44 -7.24 -0.44
CA ARG A 59 -9.11 -7.42 0.85
C ARG A 59 -10.63 -7.48 0.71
N GLU A 60 -11.22 -6.65 -0.15
CA GLU A 60 -12.66 -6.71 -0.40
C GLU A 60 -13.08 -8.03 -1.04
N ALA A 61 -12.30 -8.54 -2.00
CA ALA A 61 -12.54 -9.83 -2.63
C ALA A 61 -12.46 -10.97 -1.62
N ASP A 62 -11.44 -10.98 -0.76
CA ASP A 62 -11.27 -11.99 0.29
C ASP A 62 -12.41 -11.95 1.33
N ASN A 63 -12.82 -10.75 1.75
CA ASN A 63 -13.94 -10.57 2.65
C ASN A 63 -15.27 -11.07 2.04
N LYS A 64 -15.51 -10.82 0.75
CA LYS A 64 -16.69 -11.33 0.03
C LYS A 64 -16.67 -12.86 -0.07
N LYS A 65 -15.51 -13.45 -0.39
CA LYS A 65 -15.31 -14.91 -0.45
C LYS A 65 -15.62 -15.56 0.90
N LYS A 66 -15.02 -15.06 1.98
CA LYS A 66 -15.28 -15.56 3.35
C LYS A 66 -16.76 -15.47 3.69
N LYS A 67 -17.43 -14.36 3.36
CA LYS A 67 -18.87 -14.19 3.60
C LYS A 67 -19.69 -15.25 2.87
N TRP A 68 -19.35 -15.57 1.62
CA TRP A 68 -20.01 -16.64 0.85
C TRP A 68 -19.81 -18.03 1.47
N GLU A 69 -18.58 -18.36 1.89
CA GLU A 69 -18.27 -19.63 2.56
C GLU A 69 -19.08 -19.80 3.86
N ASN A 70 -19.23 -18.73 4.65
CA ASN A 70 -20.04 -18.75 5.88
C ASN A 70 -21.53 -19.03 5.60
N PHE A 71 -22.08 -18.59 4.46
CA PHE A 71 -23.47 -18.90 4.09
C PHE A 71 -23.65 -20.35 3.63
N GLN A 72 -22.63 -20.97 3.03
CA GLN A 72 -22.71 -22.37 2.57
C GLN A 72 -22.46 -23.39 3.70
N GLY A 73 -21.67 -23.04 4.71
CA GLY A 73 -21.37 -23.93 5.84
C GLY A 73 -22.55 -24.23 6.77
N GLY A 74 -23.63 -23.44 6.71
CA GLY A 74 -24.85 -23.66 7.50
C GLY A 74 -25.76 -24.78 6.97
N SER A 75 -25.50 -25.32 5.79
CA SER A 75 -26.30 -26.38 5.15
C SER A 75 -25.67 -27.76 5.37
N SER A 76 -25.18 -28.06 6.56
CA SER A 76 -24.91 -29.44 6.97
C SER A 76 -26.17 -29.96 7.67
N SER A 77 -27.12 -30.44 6.88
CA SER A 77 -28.24 -31.24 7.39
C SER A 77 -27.66 -32.51 8.02
N GLY A 78 -27.51 -32.47 9.35
CA GLY A 78 -27.27 -33.65 10.17
C GLY A 78 -28.47 -34.58 10.09
N GLY A 79 -28.48 -35.47 9.10
CA GLY A 79 -29.38 -36.62 9.05
C GLY A 79 -28.62 -37.84 9.56
N GLY A 80 -28.50 -37.96 10.88
CA GLY A 80 -28.02 -39.19 11.50
C GLY A 80 -29.07 -40.30 11.45
N ASN A 81 -28.58 -41.52 11.64
CA ASN A 81 -29.30 -42.77 11.96
C ASN A 81 -29.88 -43.54 10.74
N SER A 82 -29.82 -44.88 10.61
CA SER A 82 -29.57 -45.92 11.63
C SER A 82 -29.11 -47.25 11.01
N ASN A 83 -28.42 -48.00 11.87
CA ASN A 83 -28.48 -49.44 12.12
C ASN A 83 -27.88 -50.46 11.14
N SER A 84 -26.93 -51.20 11.71
CA SER A 84 -26.41 -52.53 11.42
C SER A 84 -27.47 -53.63 11.23
N ASN A 85 -27.25 -54.50 10.24
CA ASN A 85 -27.27 -55.97 10.35
C ASN A 85 -26.46 -56.58 9.19
#